data_AF-A0A9D4ELT1-F1
#
_entry.id   AF-A0A9D4ELT1-F1
#
_cell.length_a   1.000
_cell.length_b   1.000
_cell.length_c   1.000
_cell.angle_alpha   90.00
_cell.angle_beta   90.00
_cell.angle_gamma   90.00
#
_symmetry.space_group_name_H-M   'P 1'
#
loop_
_entity.id
_entity.type
_entity.pdbx_description
1 polymer ?
#
loop_
_entity_poly.entity_id
_entity_poly.type
_entity_poly.pdbx_seq_one_letter_code
_entity_poly.pdbx_strand_id
1 'polypeptide(L)'
;MGRPRRTARGTDSPAVTKAKQIKKKYSPSKPLRARRALLAIEQDKVSIKKASEMFDLFYGYFYRTLSGKVDIDNRKGPATVFSRMEEENMAIWLKEMAERGMGLKPYEFMDFI
;
A
#
# COMPACT_ATOMS: atom_id res chain seq x y z
N MET A 1 25.65 -35.61 3.62
CA MET A 1 25.94 -34.45 2.73
C MET A 1 25.24 -33.21 3.28
N GLY A 2 25.91 -32.45 4.16
CA GLY A 2 25.34 -31.24 4.77
C GLY A 2 25.51 -30.03 3.84
N ARG A 3 24.44 -29.28 3.58
CA ARG A 3 24.52 -28.02 2.81
C ARG A 3 25.39 -27.02 3.58
N PRO A 4 26.34 -26.32 2.94
CA PRO A 4 27.12 -25.30 3.63
C PRO A 4 26.20 -24.15 4.10
N ARG A 5 26.32 -23.79 5.38
CA ARG A 5 25.67 -22.61 5.96
C ARG A 5 26.15 -21.37 5.21
N ARG A 6 25.22 -20.59 4.64
CA ARG A 6 25.51 -19.27 4.06
C ARG A 6 26.22 -18.42 5.11
N THR A 7 27.48 -18.08 4.85
CA THR A 7 28.26 -17.16 5.67
C THR A 7 27.56 -15.80 5.72
N ALA A 8 27.57 -15.17 6.89
CA ALA A 8 26.99 -13.87 7.12
C ALA A 8 27.58 -12.87 6.11
N ARG A 9 26.72 -12.28 5.27
CA ARG A 9 27.12 -11.24 4.32
C ARG A 9 27.70 -10.07 5.11
N GLY A 10 28.87 -9.59 4.70
CA GLY A 10 29.59 -8.51 5.36
C GLY A 10 28.67 -7.34 5.71
N THR A 11 28.81 -6.84 6.93
CA THR A 11 28.06 -5.70 7.43
C THR A 11 28.29 -4.51 6.52
N ASP A 12 27.21 -3.97 5.93
CA ASP A 12 27.27 -2.76 5.11
C ASP A 12 28.05 -1.65 5.83
N SER A 13 28.85 -0.86 5.11
CA SER A 13 29.51 0.32 5.66
C SER A 13 28.48 1.29 6.27
N PRO A 14 28.79 1.99 7.38
CA PRO A 14 27.88 2.93 8.04
C PRO A 14 27.26 3.98 7.10
N ALA A 15 28.01 4.41 6.08
CA ALA A 15 27.54 5.33 5.06
C ALA A 15 26.42 4.73 4.19
N VAL A 16 26.55 3.45 3.81
CA VAL A 16 25.56 2.71 3.03
C VAL A 16 24.28 2.51 3.85
N THR A 17 24.42 2.21 5.15
CA THR A 17 23.29 2.07 6.05
C THR A 17 22.52 3.38 6.21
N LYS A 18 23.23 4.51 6.40
CA LYS A 18 22.62 5.85 6.46
C LYS A 18 21.91 6.20 5.15
N ALA A 19 22.52 5.95 4.00
CA ALA A 19 21.91 6.20 2.69
C ALA A 19 20.62 5.38 2.50
N LYS A 20 20.62 4.09 2.88
CA LYS A 20 19.43 3.23 2.85
C LYS A 20 18.30 3.76 3.74
N GLN A 21 18.63 4.24 4.94
CA GLN A 21 17.65 4.83 5.87
C GLN A 21 17.03 6.12 5.30
N ILE A 22 17.85 7.02 4.75
CA ILE A 22 17.39 8.26 4.12
C ILE A 22 16.49 7.91 2.94
N LYS A 23 16.92 7.02 2.03
CA LYS A 23 16.10 6.56 0.90
C LYS A 23 14.75 6.03 1.37
N LYS A 24 14.72 5.24 2.45
CA LYS A 24 13.47 4.70 3.01
C LYS A 24 12.55 5.79 3.59
N LYS A 25 13.12 6.82 4.23
CA LYS A 25 12.35 7.92 4.83
C LYS A 25 11.64 8.78 3.78
N TYR A 26 12.28 9.03 2.64
CA TYR A 26 11.73 9.87 1.56
C TYR A 26 11.07 9.07 0.44
N SER A 27 11.07 7.72 0.53
CA SER A 27 10.42 6.89 -0.47
C SER A 27 8.89 7.02 -0.35
N PRO A 28 8.16 7.22 -1.47
CA PRO A 28 6.71 7.22 -1.43
C PRO A 28 6.17 5.89 -0.90
N SER A 29 4.99 5.97 -0.28
CA SER A 29 4.33 4.81 0.32
C SER A 29 4.17 3.69 -0.71
N LYS A 30 4.24 2.44 -0.23
CA LYS A 30 4.13 1.26 -1.09
C LYS A 30 2.84 1.25 -1.94
N PRO A 31 1.65 1.62 -1.39
CA PRO A 31 0.43 1.72 -2.19
C PRO A 31 0.54 2.75 -3.32
N LEU A 32 1.08 3.94 -3.02
CA LEU A 32 1.24 5.00 -4.01
C LEU A 32 2.18 4.58 -5.15
N ARG A 33 3.28 3.88 -4.82
CA ARG A 33 4.20 3.33 -5.82
C ARG A 33 3.53 2.27 -6.70
N ALA A 34 2.70 1.40 -6.11
CA ALA A 34 1.95 0.40 -6.87
C ALA A 34 0.95 1.04 -7.83
N ARG A 35 0.21 2.07 -7.40
CA ARG A 35 -0.72 2.81 -8.27
C ARG A 35 -0.01 3.47 -9.45
N ARG A 36 1.12 4.16 -9.20
CA ARG A 36 1.93 4.77 -10.26
C ARG A 36 2.49 3.73 -11.25
N ALA A 37 2.89 2.56 -10.74
CA ALA A 37 3.37 1.48 -11.58
C ALA A 37 2.27 0.89 -12.49
N LEU A 38 1.03 0.77 -11.99
CA LEU A 38 -0.11 0.33 -12.80
C LEU A 38 -0.44 1.35 -13.89
N LEU A 39 -0.47 2.64 -13.53
CA LEU A 39 -0.70 3.73 -14.47
C LEU A 39 0.37 3.78 -15.58
N ALA A 40 1.64 3.55 -15.24
CA ALA A 40 2.71 3.45 -16.23
C ALA A 40 2.52 2.26 -17.19
N ILE A 41 2.05 1.10 -16.72
CA ILE A 41 1.74 -0.04 -17.61
C ILE A 41 0.64 0.33 -18.59
N GLU A 42 -0.40 1.01 -18.11
CA GLU A 42 -1.56 1.41 -18.91
C GLU A 42 -1.20 2.49 -19.94
N GLN A 43 -0.49 3.54 -19.53
CA GLN A 43 -0.18 4.70 -20.37
C GLN A 43 1.07 4.50 -21.24
N ASP A 44 2.18 4.06 -20.64
CA ASP A 44 3.48 3.98 -21.28
C ASP A 44 3.75 2.59 -21.90
N LYS A 45 2.78 1.66 -21.81
CA LYS A 45 2.86 0.27 -22.31
C LYS A 45 4.11 -0.47 -21.84
N VAL A 46 4.57 -0.18 -20.63
CA VAL A 46 5.77 -0.80 -20.07
C VAL A 46 5.48 -2.21 -19.59
N SER A 47 6.45 -3.12 -19.71
CA SER A 47 6.29 -4.47 -19.17
C SER A 47 6.17 -4.46 -17.64
N ILE A 48 5.43 -5.43 -17.09
CA ILE A 48 5.22 -5.59 -15.65
C ILE A 48 6.56 -5.64 -14.90
N LYS A 49 7.54 -6.34 -15.46
CA LYS A 49 8.89 -6.46 -14.89
C LYS A 49 9.59 -5.10 -14.83
N LYS A 50 9.59 -4.36 -15.93
CA LYS A 50 10.22 -3.03 -15.99
C LYS A 50 9.52 -2.03 -15.07
N ALA A 51 8.18 -2.06 -15.00
CA ALA A 51 7.42 -1.25 -14.03
C ALA A 51 7.80 -1.61 -12.57
N SER A 52 7.94 -2.89 -12.25
CA SER A 52 8.33 -3.31 -10.90
C SER A 52 9.72 -2.79 -10.49
N GLU A 53 10.67 -2.77 -11.42
CA GLU A 53 12.03 -2.26 -11.20
C GLU A 53 12.04 -0.73 -11.06
N MET A 54 11.33 0.00 -11.93
CA MET A 54 11.26 1.46 -11.89
C MET A 54 10.67 1.99 -10.57
N PHE A 55 9.67 1.31 -10.02
CA PHE A 55 9.00 1.72 -8.79
C PHE A 55 9.50 1.00 -7.53
N ASP A 56 10.60 0.24 -7.63
CA ASP A 56 11.24 -0.48 -6.52
C ASP A 56 10.23 -1.38 -5.76
N LEU A 57 9.45 -2.14 -6.53
CA LEU A 57 8.42 -3.07 -6.07
C LEU A 57 8.87 -4.51 -6.29
N PHE A 58 8.60 -5.38 -5.32
CA PHE A 58 8.83 -6.82 -5.50
C PHE A 58 7.88 -7.35 -6.58
N TYR A 59 8.46 -7.96 -7.62
CA TYR A 59 7.71 -8.46 -8.79
C TYR A 59 6.52 -9.35 -8.42
N GLY A 60 6.71 -10.32 -7.52
CA GLY A 60 5.64 -11.24 -7.13
C GLY A 60 4.50 -10.56 -6.37
N TYR A 61 4.79 -9.51 -5.61
CA TYR A 61 3.75 -8.69 -4.98
C TYR A 61 2.96 -7.95 -6.05
N PHE A 62 3.67 -7.27 -6.94
CA PHE A 62 3.06 -6.43 -7.97
C PHE A 62 2.21 -7.24 -8.96
N TYR A 63 2.67 -8.44 -9.35
CA TYR A 63 1.90 -9.36 -10.18
C TYR A 63 0.61 -9.84 -9.49
N ARG A 64 0.66 -10.14 -8.19
CA ARG A 64 -0.54 -10.51 -7.41
C ARG A 64 -1.54 -9.36 -7.30
N THR A 65 -1.04 -8.13 -7.22
CA THR A 65 -1.87 -6.93 -7.24
C THR A 65 -2.53 -6.74 -8.61
N LEU A 66 -1.77 -6.85 -9.70
CA LEU A 66 -2.30 -6.74 -11.06
C LEU A 66 -3.37 -7.80 -11.36
N SER A 67 -3.20 -9.02 -10.82
CA SER A 67 -4.17 -10.11 -10.96
C SER A 67 -5.36 -10.04 -9.98
N GLY A 68 -5.47 -8.98 -9.18
CA GLY A 68 -6.57 -8.79 -8.21
C GLY A 68 -6.53 -9.73 -7.00
N LYS A 69 -5.48 -10.56 -6.85
CA LYS A 69 -5.32 -11.47 -5.70
C LYS A 69 -4.95 -10.74 -4.40
N VAL A 70 -4.48 -9.50 -4.51
CA VAL A 70 -4.07 -8.65 -3.38
C VAL A 70 -4.54 -7.24 -3.65
N ASP A 71 -5.32 -6.69 -2.73
CA ASP A 71 -5.68 -5.29 -2.76
C ASP A 71 -4.47 -4.41 -2.45
N ILE A 72 -4.34 -3.29 -3.17
CA ILE A 72 -3.28 -2.29 -2.99
C ILE A 72 -3.38 -1.66 -1.61
N ASP A 73 -4.61 -1.44 -1.16
CA ASP A 73 -4.94 -0.73 0.07
C ASP A 73 -5.30 -1.70 1.20
N ASN A 74 -4.88 -2.97 1.09
CA ASN A 74 -5.15 -3.97 2.12
C ASN A 74 -4.61 -3.48 3.47
N ARG A 75 -5.52 -3.13 4.37
CA ARG A 75 -5.18 -2.63 5.71
C ARG A 75 -4.52 -3.76 6.50
N LYS A 76 -3.48 -3.44 7.25
CA LYS A 76 -2.93 -4.38 8.24
C LYS A 76 -3.87 -4.39 9.44
N GLY A 77 -4.67 -5.44 9.56
CA GLY A 77 -5.62 -5.58 10.65
C GLY A 77 -6.38 -6.90 10.59
N PRO A 78 -7.22 -7.18 11.60
CA PRO A 78 -8.20 -8.26 11.50
C PRO A 78 -9.08 -8.06 10.26
N ALA A 79 -9.60 -9.16 9.72
CA ALA A 79 -10.56 -9.07 8.62
C ALA A 79 -11.71 -8.15 9.02
N THR A 80 -12.14 -7.29 8.10
CA THR A 80 -13.33 -6.47 8.31
C THR A 80 -14.51 -7.42 8.50
N VAL A 81 -15.28 -7.21 9.58
CA VAL A 81 -16.49 -8.00 9.84
C VAL A 81 -17.56 -7.66 8.80
N PHE A 82 -17.54 -6.42 8.33
CA PHE A 82 -18.46 -5.89 7.34
C PHE A 82 -17.86 -5.97 5.94
N SER A 83 -18.73 -6.23 4.97
CA SER A 83 -18.44 -6.00 3.57
C SER A 83 -18.30 -4.50 3.30
N ARG A 84 -17.58 -4.14 2.23
CA ARG A 84 -17.39 -2.74 1.83
C ARG A 84 -18.72 -1.98 1.68
N MET A 85 -19.74 -2.64 1.15
CA MET A 85 -21.07 -2.04 0.98
C MET A 85 -21.76 -1.76 2.32
N GLU A 86 -21.61 -2.66 3.29
CA GLU A 86 -22.14 -2.47 4.64
C GLU A 86 -21.40 -1.34 5.38
N GLU A 87 -20.08 -1.24 5.22
CA GLU A 87 -19.28 -0.12 5.76
C GLU A 87 -19.73 1.22 5.16
N GLU A 88 -19.94 1.28 3.84
CA GLU A 88 -20.43 2.48 3.16
C GLU A 88 -21.83 2.86 3.65
N ASN A 89 -22.74 1.90 3.80
CA ASN A 89 -24.10 2.14 4.31
C ASN A 89 -24.09 2.63 5.78
N MET A 90 -23.25 2.05 6.63
CA MET A 90 -23.10 2.51 8.02
C MET A 90 -22.48 3.90 8.08
N ALA A 91 -21.49 4.20 7.24
CA ALA A 91 -20.90 5.54 7.19
C ALA A 91 -21.94 6.59 6.77
N ILE A 92 -22.80 6.29 5.79
CA ILE A 92 -23.92 7.15 5.38
C ILE A 92 -24.89 7.34 6.55
N TRP A 93 -25.29 6.25 7.21
CA TRP A 93 -26.22 6.32 8.33
C TRP A 93 -25.65 7.14 9.51
N LEU A 94 -24.39 6.93 9.87
CA LEU A 94 -23.72 7.69 10.92
C LEU A 94 -23.58 9.17 10.56
N LYS A 95 -23.29 9.47 9.30
CA LYS A 95 -23.24 10.85 8.79
C LYS A 95 -24.60 11.53 8.93
N GLU A 96 -25.69 10.88 8.49
CA GLU A 96 -27.05 11.41 8.65
C GLU A 96 -27.42 11.63 10.12
N MET A 97 -27.02 10.72 11.00
CA MET A 97 -27.23 10.87 12.45
C MET A 97 -26.40 12.01 13.05
N ALA A 98 -25.16 12.20 12.61
CA ALA A 98 -24.30 13.30 13.04
C ALA A 98 -24.86 14.67 12.58
N GLU A 99 -25.37 14.76 11.35
CA GLU A 99 -26.02 15.96 10.82
C GLU A 99 -27.28 16.31 11.61
N ARG A 100 -28.10 15.31 11.97
CA ARG A 100 -29.36 15.50 12.71
C ARG A 100 -29.15 15.74 14.21
N GLY A 101 -28.14 15.14 14.82
CA GLY A 101 -27.93 15.12 16.27
C GLY A 101 -26.86 16.08 16.79
N MET A 102 -25.84 16.42 15.99
CA MET A 102 -24.71 17.24 16.42
C MET A 102 -24.47 18.50 15.56
N GLY A 103 -25.21 18.67 14.45
CA GLY A 103 -25.05 19.81 13.55
C GLY A 103 -23.70 19.86 12.81
N LEU A 104 -22.98 18.73 12.78
CA LEU A 104 -21.73 18.58 12.06
C LEU A 104 -21.99 18.59 10.56
N LYS A 105 -21.13 19.28 9.81
CA LYS A 105 -21.23 19.29 8.36
C LYS A 105 -20.70 17.96 7.80
N PRO A 106 -21.26 17.48 6.67
CA PRO A 106 -20.85 16.26 5.98
C PRO A 106 -19.34 15.96 5.94
N TYR A 107 -18.52 16.98 5.69
CA TYR A 107 -17.08 16.84 5.53
C TYR A 107 -16.35 16.67 6.87
N GLU A 108 -16.85 17.27 7.95
CA GLU A 108 -16.26 17.17 9.30
C GLU A 108 -16.40 15.75 9.84
N PHE A 109 -17.46 15.04 9.45
CA PHE A 109 -17.65 13.63 9.79
C PHE A 109 -16.69 12.71 9.02
N MET A 110 -16.46 12.97 7.73
CA MET A 110 -15.60 12.14 6.89
C MET A 110 -14.13 12.19 7.30
N ASP A 111 -13.70 13.23 8.01
CA ASP A 111 -12.34 13.32 8.57
C ASP A 111 -12.08 12.33 9.72
N PHE A 112 -13.12 11.70 10.29
CA PHE A 112 -12.99 10.70 11.36
C PHE A 112 -12.86 9.24 10.87
N ILE A 113 -13.02 8.98 9.56
CA ILE A 113 -13.01 7.64 8.94
C ILE A 113 -11.70 7.40 8.17
#